data_AF-A0A212FBB7-F1
#
_entry.id   AF-A0A212FBB7-F1
#
_cell.length_a   1.000
_cell.length_b   1.000
_cell.length_c   1.000
_cell.angle_alpha   90.00
_cell.angle_beta   90.00
_cell.angle_gamma   90.00
#
_symmetry.space_group_name_H-M   'P 1'
#
loop_
_entity.id
_entity.type
_entity.pdbx_description
1 polymer ?
#
loop_
_entity_poly.entity_id
_entity_poly.type
_entity_poly.pdbx_seq_one_letter_code
_entity_poly.pdbx_strand_id
1 'polypeptide(L)' 'MSLWVKQNNRCPLCQQEWSIQRMGK' A
#
# COMPACT_ATOMS: atom_id res chain seq x y z
N MET A 1 8.45 -4.49 4.98
CA MET A 1 7.18 -4.08 4.35
C MET A 1 7.28 -2.77 3.57
N SER A 2 7.95 -1.74 4.09
CA SER A 2 7.97 -0.37 3.53
C SER A 2 8.63 -0.24 2.16
N LEU A 3 9.69 -0.99 1.87
CA LEU A 3 10.37 -0.97 0.56
C LEU A 3 9.54 -1.65 -0.54
N TRP A 4 8.82 -2.72 -0.19
CA TRP A 4 7.97 -3.43 -1.15
C TRP A 4 6.77 -2.60 -1.56
N VAL A 5 6.10 -1.92 -0.62
CA VAL A 5 4.99 -0.98 -0.92
C VAL A 5 5.46 0.18 -1.79
N LYS A 6 6.70 0.66 -1.62
CA LYS A 6 7.29 1.70 -2.50
C LYS A 6 7.50 1.23 -3.95
N GLN A 7 7.86 -0.05 -4.13
CA GLN A 7 8.06 -0.64 -5.46
C GLN A 7 6.75 -1.15 -6.08
N ASN A 8 5.80 -1.55 -5.23
CA ASN A 8 4.48 -2.06 -5.59
C ASN A 8 3.44 -1.20 -4.89
N ASN A 9 3.20 0.00 -5.44
CA ASN A 9 2.22 0.94 -4.89
C ASN A 9 0.77 0.51 -5.17
N ARG A 10 0.53 -0.77 -5.48
CA ARG A 10 -0.79 -1.34 -5.76
C ARG A 10 -1.08 -2.51 -4.83
N CYS A 11 -2.33 -2.65 -4.42
CA CYS A 11 -2.81 -3.77 -3.63
C CYS A 11 -2.70 -5.07 -4.45
N PRO A 12 -2.08 -6.14 -3.92
CA PRO A 12 -1.89 -7.38 -4.67
C PRO A 12 -3.23 -8.07 -5.00
N LEU A 13 -4.29 -7.80 -4.25
CA LEU A 13 -5.60 -8.44 -4.42
C LEU A 13 -6.49 -7.75 -5.46
N CYS A 14 -6.51 -6.41 -5.45
CA CYS A 14 -7.41 -5.63 -6.31
C CYS A 14 -6.68 -4.76 -7.35
N GLN A 15 -5.34 -4.72 -7.32
CA GLN A 15 -4.50 -3.90 -8.21
C GLN A 15 -4.83 -2.40 -8.15
N GLN A 16 -5.51 -1.93 -7.10
CA GLN A 16 -5.76 -0.51 -6.86
C GLN A 16 -4.57 0.12 -6.16
N GLU A 17 -4.35 1.41 -6.38
CA GLU A 17 -3.26 2.14 -5.72
C GLU A 17 -3.46 2.13 -4.20
N TRP A 18 -2.38 1.93 -3.44
CA TRP A 18 -2.42 1.99 -1.99
C TRP A 18 -2.75 3.42 -1.55
N SER A 19 -3.75 3.54 -0.68
CA SER A 19 -4.03 4.77 0.05
C SER A 19 -3.96 4.50 1.54
N ILE A 20 -3.35 5.41 2.29
CA ILE A 20 -3.32 5.32 3.73
C ILE A 20 -4.72 5.67 4.25
N GLN A 21 -5.48 4.65 4.65
CA GLN A 21 -6.83 4.86 5.18
C GLN A 21 -6.81 5.40 6.62
N ARG A 22 -5.82 5.01 7.42
CA ARG A 22 -5.64 5.45 8.81
C ARG A 22 -4.20 5.23 9.25
N MET A 23 -3.60 6.22 9.90
CA MET A 23 -2.36 6.02 10.65
C MET A 23 -2.74 5.67 12.10
N GLY A 24 -2.23 4.56 12.61
CA GLY A 24 -2.41 4.20 14.02
C GLY A 24 -1.71 5.23 14.92
N LYS A 25 -2.24 5.45 16.13
CA LYS A 25 -1.50 6.13 17.20
C LYS A 25 -0.35 5.25 17.69
#